data_AF-A0A8T7DK92-F1
#
_entry.id   AF-A0A8T7DK92-F1
#
_cell.length_a   1.000
_cell.length_b   1.000
_cell.length_c   1.000
_cell.angle_alpha   90.00
_cell.angle_beta   90.00
_cell.angle_gamma   90.00
#
_symmetry.space_group_name_H-M   'P 1'
#
loop_
_entity.id
_entity.type
_entity.pdbx_description
1 polymer ?
#
loop_
_entity_poly.entity_id
_entity_poly.type
_entity_poly.pdbx_seq_one_letter_code
_entity_poly.pdbx_strand_id
1 'polypeptide(L)' 'PIGLRILTVLMRASPAVVSRRELERQVWGDILPDSDTLRSHLYNLRKVIDKPFDRQLLHTIQGSGYRIVDTDVET' A
#
# COMPACT_ATOMS: atom_id res chain seq x y z
N PRO A 1 13.63 2.40 5.20
CA PRO A 1 12.73 1.33 5.68
C PRO A 1 11.71 0.91 4.62
N ILE A 2 11.39 -0.38 4.48
CA ILE A 2 10.50 -0.90 3.41
C ILE A 2 9.10 -0.28 3.45
N GLY A 3 8.52 -0.12 4.64
CA GLY A 3 7.19 0.49 4.79
C GLY A 3 7.08 1.90 4.19
N LEU A 4 8.13 2.73 4.33
CA LEU A 4 8.17 4.07 3.73
C LEU A 4 8.28 4.03 2.20
N ARG A 5 8.95 3.03 1.64
CA ARG A 5 9.00 2.84 0.17
C ARG A 5 7.63 2.46 -0.36
N ILE A 6 6.96 1.49 0.27
CA ILE A 6 5.57 1.11 -0.06
C ILE A 6 4.65 2.32 0.00
N LEU A 7 4.68 3.07 1.11
CA LEU A 7 3.88 4.28 1.28
C LEU A 7 4.15 5.29 0.17
N THR A 8 5.42 5.55 -0.16
CA THR A 8 5.82 6.49 -1.22
C THR A 8 5.25 6.09 -2.58
N VAL A 9 5.33 4.81 -2.95
CA VAL A 9 4.79 4.31 -4.23
C VAL A 9 3.28 4.54 -4.29
N LEU A 10 2.55 4.19 -3.22
CA LEU A 10 1.10 4.32 -3.18
C LEU A 10 0.64 5.79 -3.15
N MET A 11 1.34 6.66 -2.42
CA MET A 11 1.03 8.09 -2.38
C MET A 11 1.23 8.76 -3.73
N ARG A 12 2.29 8.41 -4.47
CA ARG A 12 2.54 8.93 -5.82
C ARG A 12 1.50 8.48 -6.85
N ALA A 13 0.90 7.31 -6.63
CA ALA A 13 -0.13 6.75 -7.51
C ALA A 13 -1.55 7.19 -7.11
N SER A 14 -1.76 7.71 -5.90
CA SER A 14 -3.08 8.08 -5.37
C SER A 14 -3.85 8.99 -6.35
N PRO A 15 -5.12 8.69 -6.69
CA PRO A 15 -5.98 7.64 -6.10
C PRO A 15 -5.98 6.29 -6.85
N ALA A 16 -5.07 6.10 -7.82
CA ALA A 16 -5.03 4.90 -8.67
C ALA A 16 -4.59 3.65 -7.90
N VAL A 17 -4.99 2.48 -8.43
CA VAL A 17 -4.61 1.17 -7.90
C VAL A 17 -3.24 0.78 -8.42
N VAL A 18 -2.33 0.42 -7.51
CA VAL A 18 -1.04 -0.19 -7.83
C VAL A 18 -1.15 -1.69 -7.65
N SER A 19 -0.89 -2.45 -8.72
CA SER A 19 -0.94 -3.92 -8.65
C SER A 19 0.09 -4.47 -7.68
N ARG A 20 -0.17 -5.67 -7.14
CA ARG A 20 0.80 -6.35 -6.26
C ARG A 20 2.18 -6.47 -6.92
N ARG A 21 2.22 -6.98 -8.15
CA ARG A 21 3.46 -7.18 -8.91
C ARG A 21 4.20 -5.87 -9.14
N GLU A 22 3.47 -4.79 -9.44
CA GLU A 22 4.06 -3.47 -9.61
C GLU A 22 4.68 -2.95 -8.32
N LEU A 23 3.95 -3.06 -7.22
CA LEU A 23 4.40 -2.61 -5.90
C LEU A 23 5.64 -3.40 -5.45
N GLU A 24 5.65 -4.72 -5.68
CA GLU A 24 6.81 -5.56 -5.35
C GLU A 24 8.03 -5.16 -6.18
N ARG A 25 7.86 -4.98 -7.50
CA ARG A 25 8.95 -4.56 -8.39
C ARG A 25 9.52 -3.20 -7.99
N GLN A 26 8.67 -2.22 -7.64
CA GLN A 26 9.16 -0.89 -7.26
C GLN A 26 9.87 -0.87 -5.90
N VAL A 27 9.54 -1.79 -4.99
CA VAL A 27 10.09 -1.79 -3.63
C VAL A 27 11.35 -2.65 -3.52
N TRP A 28 11.39 -3.80 -4.19
CA TRP A 28 12.47 -4.79 -4.10
C TRP A 28 13.24 -5.04 -5.41
N GLY A 29 12.79 -4.51 -6.56
CA GLY A 29 13.43 -4.73 -7.85
C GLY A 29 13.25 -6.17 -8.35
N ASP A 30 14.34 -6.78 -8.81
CA ASP A 30 14.34 -8.13 -9.39
C ASP A 30 14.31 -9.25 -8.32
N ILE A 31 14.62 -8.92 -7.08
CA ILE A 31 14.62 -9.88 -5.96
C ILE A 31 13.26 -9.78 -5.27
N LEU A 32 12.30 -10.57 -5.75
CA LEU A 32 10.98 -10.62 -5.12
C LEU A 32 11.09 -11.30 -3.75
N PRO A 33 10.42 -10.76 -2.72
CA PRO A 33 10.41 -11.38 -1.41
C PRO A 33 9.48 -12.60 -1.40
N ASP A 34 9.45 -13.33 -0.28
CA ASP A 34 8.43 -14.36 -0.05
C ASP A 34 7.01 -13.76 -0.16
N SER A 35 6.05 -14.61 -0.53
CA SER A 35 4.66 -14.21 -0.80
C SER A 35 3.97 -13.48 0.36
N ASP A 36 4.47 -13.62 1.58
CA ASP A 36 3.90 -12.99 2.78
C ASP A 36 4.58 -11.67 3.19
N THR A 37 5.77 -11.35 2.67
CA THR A 37 6.55 -10.18 3.11
C THR A 37 5.82 -8.86 2.84
N LEU A 38 5.25 -8.68 1.65
CA LEU A 38 4.47 -7.48 1.33
C LEU A 38 3.26 -7.33 2.26
N ARG A 39 2.56 -8.43 2.57
CA ARG A 39 1.39 -8.41 3.46
C ARG A 39 1.79 -7.98 4.87
N SER A 40 2.89 -8.50 5.39
CA SER A 40 3.44 -8.12 6.70
C SER A 40 3.81 -6.64 6.77
N HIS A 41 4.46 -6.10 5.73
CA HIS A 41 4.77 -4.67 5.69
C HIS A 41 3.53 -3.79 5.56
N LEU A 42 2.54 -4.17 4.75
CA LEU A 42 1.28 -3.44 4.65
C LEU A 42 0.51 -3.46 5.97
N TYR A 43 0.49 -4.59 6.68
CA TYR A 43 -0.13 -4.69 8.01
C TYR A 43 0.55 -3.75 9.01
N ASN A 44 1.87 -3.72 9.04
CA ASN A 44 2.62 -2.80 9.90
C ASN A 44 2.41 -1.34 9.49
N LEU A 45 2.28 -1.07 8.20
CA LEU A 45 2.00 0.27 7.70
C LEU A 45 0.63 0.76 8.19
N ARG A 46 -0.43 -0.06 8.08
CA ARG A 46 -1.78 0.25 8.61
C ARG A 46 -1.78 0.58 10.10
N LYS A 47 -0.97 -0.13 10.90
CA LYS A 47 -0.85 0.18 12.34
C LYS A 47 -0.34 1.59 12.62
N VAL A 48 0.42 2.17 11.71
CA VAL A 48 1.05 3.48 11.86
C VAL A 48 0.23 4.57 11.20
N ILE A 49 -0.32 4.33 10.01
CA ILE A 49 -0.95 5.38 9.19
C ILE A 49 -2.48 5.37 9.20
N ASP A 50 -3.11 4.25 9.55
CA ASP A 50 -4.57 4.16 9.60
C ASP A 50 -5.07 4.00 11.04
N LYS A 51 -4.54 3.03 11.80
CA LYS A 51 -5.06 2.69 13.14
C LYS A 51 -5.16 3.86 14.13
N PRO A 52 -4.22 4.84 14.16
CA PRO A 52 -4.33 5.98 15.06
C PRO A 52 -5.35 7.04 14.64
N PHE A 53 -5.99 6.90 13.48
CA PHE A 53 -6.85 7.90 12.87
C PHE A 53 -8.23 7.30 12.53
N ASP A 54 -9.25 8.16 12.42
CA ASP A 54 -10.62 7.71 12.14
C ASP A 54 -10.83 7.25 10.70
N ARG A 55 -9.99 7.74 9.77
CA ARG A 55 -10.10 7.46 8.33
C ARG A 55 -9.01 6.49 7.89
N GLN A 56 -9.42 5.45 7.18
CA GLN A 56 -8.49 4.51 6.55
C GLN A 56 -8.14 5.01 5.15
N LEU A 57 -6.86 5.23 4.88
CA LEU A 57 -6.37 5.67 3.59
C LEU A 57 -5.87 4.47 2.75
N LEU A 58 -5.32 3.43 3.39
CA LEU A 58 -4.70 2.30 2.69
C LEU A 58 -5.69 1.15 2.41
N HIS A 59 -6.21 1.12 1.18
CA HIS A 59 -7.22 0.17 0.74
C HIS A 59 -6.63 -1.01 -0.04
N THR A 60 -7.16 -2.21 0.23
CA THR A 60 -6.90 -3.41 -0.58
C THR A 60 -8.04 -3.61 -1.57
N ILE A 61 -7.75 -3.62 -2.86
CA ILE A 61 -8.71 -3.90 -3.93
C ILE A 61 -8.53 -5.35 -4.36
N GLN A 62 -9.49 -6.20 -3.99
CA GLN A 62 -9.43 -7.64 -4.25
C GLN A 62 -9.16 -7.93 -5.73
N GLY A 63 -8.19 -8.80 -5.99
CA GLY A 63 -7.74 -9.15 -7.35
C GLY A 63 -6.98 -8.06 -8.12
N SER A 64 -6.97 -6.80 -7.65
CA SER A 64 -6.37 -5.68 -8.38
C SER A 64 -5.09 -5.15 -7.75
N GLY A 65 -5.04 -4.96 -6.44
CA GLY A 65 -3.86 -4.43 -5.75
C GLY A 65 -4.18 -3.53 -4.56
N TYR A 66 -3.43 -2.44 -4.42
CA TYR A 66 -3.50 -1.54 -3.27
C TYR A 66 -3.57 -0.09 -3.74
N ARG A 67 -4.23 0.77 -2.97
CA ARG A 67 -4.27 2.22 -3.22
C ARG A 67 -4.29 3.02 -1.93
N ILE A 68 -3.83 4.26 -2.02
CA ILE A 68 -4.11 5.28 -1.01
C ILE A 68 -5.19 6.19 -1.56
N VAL A 69 -6.28 6.39 -0.82
CA VAL A 69 -7.34 7.34 -1.12
C VAL A 69 -8.20 7.56 0.11
N ASP A 70 -8.66 8.80 0.33
CA ASP A 70 -9.74 9.07 1.28
C ASP A 70 -11.08 8.79 0.58
N THR A 71 -11.80 7.75 1.03
CA THR A 71 -13.08 7.34 0.44
C THR A 71 -14.26 8.15 0.97
N ASP A 72 -14.03 8.95 2.02
CA ASP A 72 -15.08 9.71 2.70
C ASP A 72 -15.12 11.17 2.23
N VAL A 73 -14.20 11.56 1.32
CA VAL A 73 -14.29 12.82 0.58
C VAL A 73 -15.25 12.61 -0.58
N GLU A 74 -16.49 13.05 -0.37
CA GLU A 74 -17.48 13.18 -1.43
C GLU A 74 -16.87 14.07 -2.53
N THR A 75 -16.69 13.49 -3.73
CA THR A 75 -16.11 14.18 -4.90
C THR A 75 -17.18 15.00 -5.60
#